data_AF-B2CKH4-F1
#
_entry.id   AF-B2CKH4-F1
#
_cell.length_a   1.000
_cell.length_b   1.000
_cell.length_c   1.000
_cell.angle_alpha   90.00
_cell.angle_beta   90.00
_cell.angle_gamma   90.00
#
_symmetry.space_group_name_H-M   'P 1'
#
loop_
_entity.id
_entity.type
_entity.pdbx_description
1 polymer ?
#
loop_
_entity_poly.entity_id
_entity_poly.type
_entity_poly.pdbx_seq_one_letter_code
_entity_poly.pdbx_strand_id
1 'polypeptide(L)'
;ELNRERWLPRRSTPLAELMSNTLTDLRAVSGLLEHIFSTSLPNYILMLHKEGKADLERRVPPIAVVFARTAGPAQLLLVCRVTSFYPRPITVTWLRDGKELPPSPALSTGTVLPNADLTYQLHSTLLVSPRDGHSYACRVQHCSLGDRSLLVPWENPSASS
;
A
#
# COMPACT_ATOMS: atom_id res chain seq x y z
N GLU A 1 13.65 25.24 -5.81
CA GLU A 1 13.32 25.48 -4.39
C GLU A 1 12.42 26.70 -4.36
N LEU A 2 11.11 26.50 -4.13
CA LEU A 2 10.10 27.55 -4.30
C LEU A 2 10.38 28.76 -3.40
N ASN A 3 10.69 28.51 -2.12
CA ASN A 3 10.97 29.54 -1.12
C ASN A 3 12.25 30.36 -1.38
N ARG A 4 13.15 29.87 -2.22
CA ARG A 4 14.40 30.57 -2.59
C ARG A 4 14.39 31.05 -4.03
N GLU A 5 13.25 30.87 -4.73
CA GLU A 5 13.07 31.18 -6.16
C GLU A 5 14.20 30.66 -7.06
N ARG A 6 14.85 29.58 -6.65
CA ARG A 6 16.10 29.10 -7.26
C ARG A 6 15.98 27.66 -7.68
N TRP A 7 16.43 27.35 -8.89
CA TRP A 7 16.61 25.97 -9.33
C TRP A 7 17.94 25.44 -8.78
N LEU A 8 17.94 24.19 -8.30
CA LEU A 8 19.13 23.57 -7.73
C LEU A 8 19.53 22.36 -8.58
N PRO A 9 20.82 22.20 -8.91
CA PRO A 9 21.28 21.03 -9.62
C PRO A 9 21.16 19.80 -8.70
N ARG A 10 20.58 18.71 -9.24
CA ARG A 10 20.48 17.42 -8.51
C ARG A 10 21.72 16.54 -8.67
N ARG A 11 22.63 16.90 -9.58
CA ARG A 11 23.85 16.18 -9.91
C ARG A 11 24.92 17.16 -10.40
N SER A 12 26.19 16.86 -10.13
CA SER A 12 27.33 17.71 -10.46
C SER A 12 27.82 17.50 -11.90
N THR A 13 26.93 17.68 -12.87
CA THR A 13 27.26 17.58 -14.31
C THR A 13 27.13 18.95 -14.96
N PRO A 14 27.96 19.31 -15.97
CA PRO A 14 27.88 20.61 -16.64
C PRO A 14 26.49 20.95 -17.19
N LEU A 15 25.76 19.96 -17.71
CA LEU A 15 24.39 20.14 -18.19
C LEU A 15 23.42 20.54 -17.06
N ALA A 16 23.53 19.90 -15.89
CA ALA A 16 22.67 20.20 -14.76
C ALA A 16 22.94 21.61 -14.20
N GLU A 17 24.20 22.04 -14.16
CA GLU A 17 24.57 23.41 -13.79
C GLU A 17 24.04 24.43 -14.80
N LEU A 18 24.23 24.19 -16.10
CA LEU A 18 23.71 25.05 -17.17
C LEU A 18 22.19 25.21 -17.08
N MET A 19 21.46 24.09 -16.92
CA MET A 19 20.00 24.13 -16.75
C MET A 19 19.58 24.86 -15.49
N SER A 20 20.27 24.62 -14.37
CA SER A 20 19.96 25.25 -13.09
C SER A 20 20.14 26.76 -13.14
N ASN A 21 21.24 27.24 -13.73
CA ASN A 21 21.53 28.66 -13.89
C ASN A 21 20.50 29.31 -14.82
N THR A 22 20.29 28.72 -16.01
CA THR A 22 19.33 29.24 -17.00
C THR A 22 17.91 29.36 -16.43
N LEU A 23 17.43 28.33 -15.72
CA LEU A 23 16.09 28.34 -15.13
C LEU A 23 15.97 29.31 -13.95
N THR A 24 17.06 29.54 -13.21
CA THR A 24 17.09 30.52 -12.10
C THR A 24 17.07 31.95 -12.64
N ASP A 25 17.80 32.23 -13.73
CA ASP A 25 17.86 33.57 -14.32
C ASP A 25 16.54 34.00 -14.97
N LEU A 26 15.72 33.02 -15.40
CA LEU A 26 14.38 33.23 -15.96
C LEU A 26 13.34 33.57 -14.88
N ARG A 27 13.40 34.77 -14.30
CA ARG A 27 12.49 35.23 -13.21
C ARG A 27 11.01 35.13 -13.53
N ALA A 28 10.61 35.36 -14.79
CA ALA A 28 9.22 35.21 -15.23
C ALA A 28 8.70 33.78 -15.03
N VAL A 29 9.55 32.76 -15.22
CA VAL A 29 9.22 31.36 -14.96
C VAL A 29 9.07 31.10 -13.47
N SER A 30 9.96 31.65 -12.64
CA SER A 30 9.85 31.53 -11.17
C SER A 30 8.54 32.12 -10.65
N GLY A 31 8.19 33.35 -11.07
CA GLY A 31 6.94 33.99 -10.66
C GLY A 31 5.68 33.25 -11.16
N LEU A 32 5.73 32.72 -12.40
CA LEU A 32 4.65 31.88 -12.92
C LEU A 32 4.46 30.60 -12.07
N LEU A 33 5.56 29.92 -11.72
CA LEU A 33 5.50 28.71 -10.89
C LEU A 33 4.99 29.02 -9.48
N GLU A 34 5.41 30.13 -8.88
CA GLU A 34 4.87 30.57 -7.60
C GLU A 34 3.34 30.76 -7.67
N HIS A 35 2.83 31.46 -8.70
CA HIS A 35 1.40 31.61 -8.88
C HIS A 35 0.68 30.26 -9.11
N ILE A 36 1.29 29.35 -9.87
CA ILE A 36 0.76 28.02 -10.11
C ILE A 36 0.64 27.23 -8.81
N PHE A 37 1.71 27.15 -8.01
CA PHE A 37 1.74 26.34 -6.80
C PHE A 37 0.99 26.97 -5.63
N SER A 38 0.99 28.30 -5.50
CA SER A 38 0.39 29.01 -4.38
C SER A 38 -1.08 29.38 -4.60
N THR A 39 -1.52 29.53 -5.85
CA THR A 39 -2.90 29.96 -6.17
C THR A 39 -3.63 28.96 -7.07
N SER A 40 -3.08 28.64 -8.24
CA SER A 40 -3.83 27.86 -9.24
C SER A 40 -4.08 26.42 -8.80
N LEU A 41 -3.05 25.70 -8.37
CA LEU A 41 -3.14 24.30 -7.94
C LEU A 41 -4.02 24.11 -6.71
N PRO A 42 -3.89 24.89 -5.61
CA PRO A 42 -4.77 24.74 -4.46
C PRO A 42 -6.25 24.91 -4.83
N ASN A 43 -6.58 25.95 -5.60
CA ASN A 43 -7.95 26.19 -6.05
C ASN A 43 -8.47 25.04 -6.93
N TYR A 44 -7.63 24.53 -7.83
CA TYR A 44 -7.99 23.41 -8.69
C TYR A 44 -8.19 22.11 -7.90
N ILE A 45 -7.34 21.83 -6.90
CA ILE A 45 -7.49 20.68 -6.00
C ILE A 45 -8.81 20.78 -5.21
N LEU A 46 -9.15 21.96 -4.69
CA LEU A 46 -10.41 22.17 -3.96
C LEU A 46 -11.64 21.92 -4.86
N MET A 47 -11.59 22.39 -6.11
CA MET A 47 -12.64 22.12 -7.10
C MET A 47 -12.75 20.63 -7.41
N LEU A 48 -11.64 19.96 -7.74
CA LEU A 48 -11.62 18.52 -8.02
C LEU A 48 -12.09 17.68 -6.82
N HIS A 49 -11.71 18.07 -5.61
CA HIS A 49 -12.14 17.38 -4.39
C HIS A 49 -13.66 17.49 -4.19
N LYS A 50 -14.23 18.68 -4.46
CA LYS A 50 -15.66 18.91 -4.33
C LYS A 50 -16.45 18.09 -5.36
N GLU A 51 -16.06 18.14 -6.63
CA GLU A 51 -16.79 17.49 -7.71
C GLU A 51 -16.53 15.98 -7.79
N GLY A 52 -15.31 15.53 -7.45
CA GLY A 52 -14.88 14.13 -7.50
C GLY A 52 -15.12 13.33 -6.21
N LYS A 53 -15.88 13.88 -5.25
CA LYS A 53 -16.06 13.29 -3.91
C LYS A 53 -16.50 11.83 -3.93
N ALA A 54 -17.39 11.47 -4.85
CA ALA A 54 -17.93 10.11 -4.97
C ALA A 54 -16.84 9.05 -5.21
N ASP A 55 -15.85 9.35 -6.05
CA ASP A 55 -14.73 8.45 -6.34
C ASP A 55 -13.66 8.52 -5.24
N LEU A 56 -13.36 9.72 -4.75
CA LEU A 56 -12.32 9.94 -3.73
C LEU A 56 -12.69 9.32 -2.37
N GLU A 57 -13.96 9.37 -2.00
CA GLU A 57 -14.48 8.81 -0.74
C GLU A 57 -15.08 7.42 -0.91
N ARG A 58 -15.01 6.84 -2.12
CA ARG A 58 -15.44 5.46 -2.38
C ARG A 58 -14.76 4.51 -1.39
N ARG A 59 -15.51 3.51 -0.92
CA ARG A 59 -15.01 2.47 -0.03
C ARG A 59 -15.43 1.11 -0.54
N VAL A 60 -14.46 0.26 -0.81
CA VAL A 60 -14.70 -1.13 -1.22
C VAL A 60 -14.06 -2.07 -0.18
N PRO A 61 -14.84 -2.92 0.49
CA PRO A 61 -14.32 -3.92 1.43
C PRO A 61 -13.38 -4.93 0.79
N PRO A 62 -12.29 -5.32 1.48
CA PRO A 62 -11.46 -6.42 1.02
C PRO A 62 -12.22 -7.75 1.07
N ILE A 63 -11.89 -8.63 0.12
CA ILE A 63 -12.16 -10.06 0.20
C ILE A 63 -10.84 -10.77 0.44
N ALA A 64 -10.79 -11.67 1.41
CA ALA A 64 -9.58 -12.43 1.73
C ALA A 64 -9.83 -13.93 1.75
N VAL A 65 -8.85 -14.69 1.25
CA VAL A 65 -8.82 -16.15 1.29
C VAL A 65 -7.49 -16.61 1.83
N VAL A 66 -7.51 -17.68 2.63
CA VAL A 66 -6.30 -18.31 3.17
C VAL A 66 -6.19 -19.74 2.64
N PHE A 67 -5.02 -20.08 2.11
CA PHE A 67 -4.71 -21.42 1.62
C PHE A 67 -3.25 -21.76 1.87
N ALA A 68 -2.91 -23.05 1.84
CA ALA A 68 -1.53 -23.52 2.02
C ALA A 68 -0.92 -23.97 0.70
N ARG A 69 0.39 -23.77 0.55
CA ARG A 69 1.22 -24.36 -0.52
C ARG A 69 2.36 -25.16 0.11
N THR A 70 2.77 -26.24 -0.52
CA THR A 70 3.97 -26.98 -0.12
C THR A 70 5.21 -26.14 -0.42
N ALA A 71 5.99 -25.80 0.61
CA ALA A 71 7.27 -25.09 0.47
C ALA A 71 8.48 -26.04 0.52
N GLY A 72 8.28 -27.23 1.10
CA GLY A 72 9.27 -28.31 1.17
C GLY A 72 8.72 -29.51 1.95
N PRO A 73 9.52 -30.59 2.13
CA PRO A 73 9.05 -31.82 2.77
C PRO A 73 8.52 -31.63 4.20
N ALA A 74 8.95 -30.59 4.89
CA ALA A 74 8.60 -30.30 6.29
C ALA A 74 8.10 -28.86 6.50
N GLN A 75 7.69 -28.15 5.44
CA GLN A 75 7.26 -26.75 5.53
C GLN A 75 6.01 -26.48 4.68
N LEU A 76 5.04 -25.80 5.29
CA LEU A 76 3.88 -25.24 4.61
C LEU A 76 4.06 -23.72 4.51
N LEU A 77 3.76 -23.17 3.33
CA LEU A 77 3.60 -21.75 3.13
C LEU A 77 2.12 -21.43 3.16
N LEU A 78 1.66 -20.80 4.24
CA LEU A 78 0.32 -20.22 4.29
C LEU A 78 0.32 -18.93 3.47
N VAL A 79 -0.72 -18.74 2.67
CA VAL A 79 -0.90 -17.57 1.81
C VAL A 79 -2.25 -16.96 2.13
N CYS A 80 -2.24 -15.70 2.56
CA CYS A 80 -3.42 -14.85 2.68
C CYS A 80 -3.47 -13.95 1.45
N ARG A 81 -4.43 -14.19 0.55
CA ARG A 81 -4.65 -13.36 -0.62
C ARG A 81 -5.82 -12.41 -0.33
N VAL A 82 -5.56 -11.11 -0.43
CA VAL A 82 -6.53 -10.04 -0.17
C VAL A 82 -6.78 -9.27 -1.47
N THR A 83 -8.04 -9.05 -1.83
CA THR A 83 -8.46 -8.51 -3.14
C THR A 83 -9.59 -7.51 -3.02
N SER A 84 -9.84 -6.76 -4.09
CA SER A 84 -10.99 -5.86 -4.29
C SER A 84 -11.10 -4.68 -3.34
N PHE A 85 -10.04 -4.32 -2.59
CA PHE A 85 -10.14 -3.24 -1.60
C PHE A 85 -9.80 -1.86 -2.19
N TYR A 86 -10.46 -0.83 -1.64
CA TYR A 86 -10.16 0.57 -1.91
C TYR A 86 -10.62 1.43 -0.72
N PRO A 87 -9.85 2.41 -0.24
CA PRO A 87 -8.60 2.96 -0.79
C PRO A 87 -7.34 2.09 -0.55
N ARG A 88 -6.18 2.53 -1.07
CA ARG A 88 -4.91 1.78 -1.03
C ARG A 88 -4.41 1.36 0.37
N PRO A 89 -4.54 2.17 1.44
CA PRO A 89 -4.00 1.80 2.75
C PRO A 89 -4.71 0.59 3.38
N ILE A 90 -3.93 -0.41 3.80
CA ILE A 90 -4.41 -1.66 4.38
C ILE A 90 -3.35 -2.24 5.33
N THR A 91 -3.78 -2.93 6.37
CA THR A 91 -2.90 -3.69 7.27
C THR A 91 -3.30 -5.16 7.26
N VAL A 92 -2.33 -6.04 7.01
CA VAL A 92 -2.53 -7.50 7.03
C VAL A 92 -1.54 -8.11 8.00
N THR A 93 -2.05 -8.86 8.98
CA THR A 93 -1.23 -9.52 10.00
C THR A 93 -1.62 -10.99 10.13
N TRP A 94 -0.67 -11.80 10.59
CA TRP A 94 -0.93 -13.20 10.93
C TRP A 94 -1.14 -13.35 12.42
N LEU A 95 -2.09 -14.18 12.81
CA LEU A 95 -2.33 -14.61 14.17
C LEU A 95 -1.91 -16.08 14.31
N ARG A 96 -1.18 -16.39 15.38
CA ARG A 96 -0.95 -17.75 15.88
C ARG A 96 -1.67 -17.88 17.23
N ASP A 97 -2.61 -18.80 17.34
CA ASP A 97 -3.43 -19.01 18.55
C ASP A 97 -4.08 -17.71 19.05
N GLY A 98 -4.60 -16.94 18.11
CA GLY A 98 -5.25 -15.64 18.37
C GLY A 98 -4.29 -14.49 18.69
N LYS A 99 -2.98 -14.74 18.83
CA LYS A 99 -1.96 -13.71 19.09
C LYS A 99 -1.25 -13.28 17.82
N GLU A 100 -1.05 -11.99 17.66
CA GLU A 100 -0.36 -11.43 16.51
C GLU A 100 1.11 -11.87 16.46
N LEU A 101 1.54 -12.34 15.30
CA LEU A 101 2.93 -12.72 15.06
C LEU A 101 3.78 -11.47 14.76
N PRO A 102 4.94 -11.31 15.42
CA PRO A 102 5.86 -10.23 15.09
C PRO A 102 6.52 -10.47 13.72
N PRO A 103 7.06 -9.41 13.09
CA PRO A 103 7.87 -9.54 11.88
C PRO A 103 9.02 -10.54 12.09
N SER A 104 9.19 -11.47 11.15
CA SER A 104 10.26 -12.47 11.17
C SER A 104 10.58 -12.93 9.74
N PRO A 105 11.72 -13.59 9.48
CA PRO A 105 12.04 -14.12 8.15
C PRO A 105 11.01 -15.12 7.60
N ALA A 106 10.19 -15.73 8.45
CA ALA A 106 9.11 -16.63 8.06
C ALA A 106 7.86 -15.89 7.54
N LEU A 107 7.71 -14.60 7.85
CA LEU A 107 6.57 -13.77 7.46
C LEU A 107 7.00 -12.79 6.38
N SER A 108 6.27 -12.77 5.27
CA SER A 108 6.50 -11.81 4.19
C SER A 108 5.18 -11.25 3.71
N THR A 109 5.09 -9.93 3.59
CA THR A 109 3.91 -9.25 3.03
C THR A 109 4.35 -8.55 1.76
N GLY A 110 3.73 -8.93 0.64
CA GLY A 110 4.03 -8.35 -0.66
C GLY A 110 3.55 -6.91 -0.79
N THR A 111 3.98 -6.25 -1.85
CA THR A 111 3.54 -4.90 -2.18
C THR A 111 2.07 -4.90 -2.59
N VAL A 112 1.40 -3.76 -2.38
CA VAL A 112 0.04 -3.55 -2.87
C VAL A 112 0.08 -3.35 -4.38
N LEU A 113 -0.64 -4.20 -5.12
CA LEU A 113 -0.75 -4.18 -6.57
C LEU A 113 -2.07 -3.53 -7.01
N PRO A 114 -2.07 -2.69 -8.07
CA PRO A 114 -3.29 -2.09 -8.60
C PRO A 114 -4.08 -3.08 -9.47
N ASN A 115 -5.40 -2.92 -9.48
CA ASN A 115 -6.32 -3.56 -10.42
C ASN A 115 -6.85 -2.54 -11.44
N ALA A 116 -7.41 -3.01 -12.55
CA ALA A 116 -7.94 -2.16 -13.63
C ALA A 116 -9.18 -1.36 -13.20
N ASP A 117 -9.92 -1.83 -12.19
CA ASP A 117 -11.14 -1.22 -11.64
C ASP A 117 -10.88 -0.21 -10.49
N LEU A 118 -9.63 0.25 -10.38
CA LEU A 118 -9.14 1.12 -9.32
C LEU A 118 -9.25 0.51 -7.91
N THR A 119 -9.41 -0.80 -7.78
CA THR A 119 -9.19 -1.50 -6.51
C THR A 119 -7.75 -1.99 -6.40
N TYR A 120 -7.42 -2.61 -5.28
CA TYR A 120 -6.10 -3.12 -4.99
C TYR A 120 -6.13 -4.59 -4.57
N GLN A 121 -4.97 -5.24 -4.64
CA GLN A 121 -4.74 -6.57 -4.13
C GLN A 121 -3.38 -6.65 -3.42
N LEU A 122 -3.26 -7.57 -2.45
CA LEU A 122 -1.98 -7.98 -1.90
C LEU A 122 -2.00 -9.45 -1.49
N HIS A 123 -0.81 -9.97 -1.21
CA HIS A 123 -0.64 -11.26 -0.56
C HIS A 123 0.30 -11.13 0.64
N SER A 124 -0.04 -11.82 1.73
CA SER A 124 0.87 -12.04 2.86
C SER A 124 1.08 -13.54 3.03
N THR A 125 2.29 -13.94 3.35
CA THR A 125 2.68 -15.34 3.45
C THR A 125 3.38 -15.62 4.76
N LEU A 126 3.17 -16.82 5.30
CA LEU A 126 3.77 -17.29 6.53
C LEU A 126 4.27 -18.73 6.36
N LEU A 127 5.55 -18.96 6.63
CA LEU A 127 6.13 -20.30 6.72
C LEU A 127 5.83 -20.94 8.07
N VAL A 128 5.24 -22.13 8.07
CA VAL A 128 4.86 -22.90 9.26
C VAL A 128 5.25 -24.38 9.11
N SER A 129 5.34 -25.06 10.25
CA SER A 129 5.55 -26.52 10.26
C SER A 129 4.19 -27.23 10.15
N PRO A 130 4.04 -28.27 9.30
CA PRO A 130 2.72 -28.88 8.99
C PRO A 130 1.94 -29.46 10.19
N ARG A 131 2.60 -29.69 11.33
CA ARG A 131 2.04 -30.35 12.52
C ARG A 131 2.54 -29.70 13.82
N ASP A 132 2.71 -28.39 13.83
CA ASP A 132 3.11 -27.67 15.06
C ASP A 132 1.98 -27.53 16.09
N GLY A 133 0.74 -27.93 15.74
CA GLY A 133 -0.41 -27.91 16.64
C GLY A 133 -1.02 -26.52 16.85
N HIS A 134 -0.52 -25.51 16.13
CA HIS A 134 -1.01 -24.14 16.26
C HIS A 134 -2.15 -23.85 15.29
N SER A 135 -3.06 -22.98 15.73
CA SER A 135 -4.08 -22.39 14.88
C SER A 135 -3.54 -21.11 14.23
N TYR A 136 -3.83 -20.91 12.94
CA TYR A 136 -3.38 -19.75 12.19
C TYR A 136 -4.57 -19.01 11.57
N ALA A 137 -4.52 -17.69 11.59
CA ALA A 137 -5.50 -16.84 10.92
C ALA A 137 -4.85 -15.61 10.32
N CYS A 138 -5.36 -15.18 9.16
CA CYS A 138 -5.03 -13.88 8.58
C CYS A 138 -6.02 -12.83 9.09
N ARG A 139 -5.52 -11.71 9.62
CA ARG A 139 -6.32 -10.56 10.03
C ARG A 139 -6.08 -9.42 9.06
N VAL A 140 -7.17 -8.88 8.49
CA VAL A 140 -7.15 -7.76 7.56
C VAL A 140 -7.89 -6.58 8.18
N GLN A 141 -7.19 -5.44 8.26
CA GLN A 141 -7.72 -4.17 8.72
C GLN A 141 -7.70 -3.17 7.56
N HIS A 142 -8.86 -2.59 7.28
CA HIS A 142 -9.05 -1.65 6.19
C HIS A 142 -10.17 -0.67 6.55
N CYS A 143 -10.04 0.61 6.21
CA CYS A 143 -10.96 1.65 6.67
C CYS A 143 -12.43 1.45 6.25
N SER A 144 -12.68 0.71 5.17
CA SER A 144 -14.06 0.35 4.76
C SER A 144 -14.74 -0.67 5.68
N LEU A 145 -13.99 -1.32 6.58
CA LEU A 145 -14.53 -2.23 7.60
C LEU A 145 -14.87 -1.52 8.93
N GLY A 146 -14.58 -0.22 9.05
CA GLY A 146 -14.73 0.53 10.30
C GLY A 146 -13.83 -0.04 11.41
N ASP A 147 -14.40 -0.23 12.59
CA ASP A 147 -13.68 -0.79 13.76
C ASP A 147 -13.52 -2.33 13.70
N ARG A 148 -14.09 -2.97 12.67
CA ARG A 148 -14.03 -4.42 12.50
C ARG A 148 -12.79 -4.83 11.71
N SER A 149 -12.34 -6.05 11.96
CA SER A 149 -11.31 -6.71 11.15
C SER A 149 -11.93 -7.91 10.43
N LEU A 150 -11.46 -8.21 9.23
CA LEU A 150 -11.75 -9.47 8.56
C LEU A 150 -10.75 -10.51 9.06
N LEU A 151 -11.26 -11.54 9.75
CA LEU A 151 -10.47 -12.68 10.24
C LEU A 151 -10.75 -13.88 9.36
N VAL A 152 -9.70 -14.41 8.72
CA VAL A 152 -9.78 -15.57 7.83
C VAL A 152 -8.91 -16.67 8.41
N PRO A 153 -9.51 -17.68 9.07
CA PRO A 153 -8.76 -18.81 9.62
C PRO A 153 -8.18 -19.68 8.49
N TRP A 154 -7.05 -20.31 8.77
CA TRP A 154 -6.56 -21.42 7.96
C TRP A 154 -7.18 -22.72 8.46
N GLU A 155 -8.07 -23.31 7.68
CA GLU A 155 -8.60 -24.65 7.96
C GLU A 155 -7.61 -25.69 7.43
N ASN A 156 -7.01 -26.46 8.35
CA ASN A 156 -6.13 -27.56 7.98
C ASN A 156 -7.00 -28.77 7.56
N PRO A 157 -6.98 -29.20 6.28
CA PRO A 157 -7.79 -30.34 5.83
C PRO A 157 -7.43 -31.66 6.52
N SER A 158 -6.26 -31.75 7.16
CA SER A 158 -5.80 -32.94 7.88
C SER A 158 -6.17 -32.97 9.36
N ALA A 159 -6.86 -31.95 9.88
CA ALA A 159 -7.32 -31.88 11.27
C ALA A 159 -8.79 -32.29 11.46
N SER A 160 -9.51 -32.58 10.37
CA SER A 160 -10.94 -32.95 10.35
C SER A 160 -11.19 -34.44 10.12
N SER A 161 -10.22 -35.30 10.42
CA SER A 161 -10.30 -36.76 10.26
C SER A 161 -9.94 -37.47 11.56
#